data_AF-A0A950RSB8-F1
#
_entry.id   AF-A0A950RSB8-F1
#
_cell.length_a   1.000
_cell.length_b   1.000
_cell.length_c   1.000
_cell.angle_alpha   90.00
_cell.angle_beta   90.00
_cell.angle_gamma   90.00
#
_symmetry.space_group_name_H-M   'P 1'
#
loop_
_entity.id
_entity.type
_entity.pdbx_description
1 polymer ?
#
loop_
_entity_poly.entity_id
_entity_poly.type
_entity_poly.pdbx_seq_one_letter_code
_entity_poly.pdbx_strand_id
1 'polypeptide(L)' 'KQRTRQLVDHDPTDFHAAMDLAYQWGEEIPIGLFWKREDLPALDQLEPVLVEGGAIARRPLGIDQETAETLIRELM' A
#
# COMPACT_ATOMS: atom_id res chain seq x y z
N LYS A 1 -13.64 2.68 32.65
CA LYS A 1 -13.97 1.27 32.32
C LYS A 1 -13.22 0.87 31.06
N GLN A 2 -12.73 -0.37 30.98
CA GLN A 2 -12.05 -0.90 29.78
C GLN A 2 -13.07 -1.34 28.73
N ARG A 3 -13.10 -0.62 27.60
CA ARG A 3 -14.06 -0.82 26.50
C ARG A 3 -13.47 -1.58 25.31
N THR A 4 -12.15 -1.68 25.22
CA THR A 4 -11.51 -2.43 24.12
C THR A 4 -11.62 -3.93 24.32
N ARG A 5 -11.88 -4.66 23.24
CA ARG A 5 -11.94 -6.13 23.19
C ARG A 5 -11.14 -6.63 22.00
N GLN A 6 -10.28 -7.61 22.23
CA GLN A 6 -9.53 -8.23 21.14
C GLN A 6 -10.48 -9.07 20.28
N LEU A 7 -10.35 -9.00 18.96
CA LEU A 7 -11.06 -9.88 18.05
C LEU A 7 -10.58 -11.34 18.25
N VAL A 8 -11.52 -12.25 18.43
CA VAL A 8 -11.30 -13.70 18.58
C VAL A 8 -12.21 -14.40 17.57
N ASP A 9 -11.72 -15.43 16.89
CA ASP A 9 -12.47 -16.24 15.92
C ASP A 9 -13.08 -15.46 14.72
N HIS A 10 -12.50 -14.31 14.39
CA HIS A 10 -12.84 -13.52 13.21
C HIS A 10 -12.06 -14.00 11.98
N ASP A 11 -12.71 -14.11 10.82
CA ASP A 11 -12.06 -14.38 9.53
C ASP A 11 -11.60 -13.06 8.89
N PRO A 12 -10.28 -12.76 8.86
CA PRO A 12 -9.77 -11.51 8.30
C PRO A 12 -9.84 -11.43 6.77
N THR A 13 -10.31 -12.47 6.06
CA THR A 13 -10.50 -12.45 4.61
C THR A 13 -11.91 -12.00 4.19
N ASP A 14 -12.88 -12.03 5.11
CA ASP A 14 -14.24 -11.53 4.87
C ASP A 14 -14.33 -10.02 5.09
N PHE A 15 -14.38 -9.27 3.98
CA PHE A 15 -14.48 -7.82 4.00
C PHE A 15 -15.79 -7.31 4.64
N HIS A 16 -16.91 -8.00 4.43
CA HIS A 16 -18.19 -7.56 4.97
C HIS A 16 -18.22 -7.70 6.49
N ALA A 17 -17.82 -8.87 7.01
CA ALA A 17 -17.72 -9.11 8.45
C ALA A 17 -16.73 -8.14 9.12
N ALA A 18 -15.60 -7.83 8.46
CA ALA A 18 -14.64 -6.85 8.95
C ALA A 18 -15.25 -5.45 9.10
N MET A 19 -16.05 -5.01 8.12
CA MET A 19 -16.71 -3.71 8.17
C MET A 19 -17.78 -3.64 9.27
N ASP A 20 -18.57 -4.71 9.44
CA ASP A 20 -19.57 -4.79 10.52
C ASP A 20 -18.92 -4.64 11.90
N LEU A 21 -17.76 -5.28 12.11
CA LEU A 21 -16.97 -5.11 13.33
C LEU A 21 -16.40 -3.69 13.44
N ALA A 22 -15.91 -3.09 12.35
CA ALA A 22 -15.27 -1.77 12.36
C ALA A 22 -16.24 -0.64 12.74
N TYR A 23 -17.54 -0.81 12.48
CA TYR A 23 -18.57 0.14 12.88
C TYR A 23 -18.96 0.06 14.37
N GLN A 24 -18.49 -0.94 15.12
CA GLN A 24 -18.82 -1.07 16.53
C GLN A 24 -18.14 0.00 17.38
N TRP A 25 -18.96 0.81 18.05
CA TRP A 25 -18.51 1.85 18.94
C TRP A 25 -19.48 2.02 20.11
N GLY A 26 -18.95 2.13 21.33
CA GLY A 26 -19.79 2.17 22.52
C GLY A 26 -19.14 1.40 23.65
N GLU A 27 -19.93 0.68 24.44
CA GLU A 27 -19.43 -0.11 25.58
C GLU A 27 -18.31 -1.08 25.18
N GLU A 28 -18.34 -1.59 23.94
CA GLU A 28 -17.30 -2.42 23.37
C GLU A 28 -16.72 -1.78 22.09
N ILE A 29 -15.40 -1.84 21.98
CA ILE A 29 -14.63 -1.34 20.84
C ILE A 29 -13.69 -2.48 20.42
N PRO A 30 -13.96 -3.17 19.31
CA PRO A 30 -13.10 -4.24 18.85
C PRO A 30 -11.73 -3.68 18.43
N ILE A 31 -10.67 -4.44 18.72
CA ILE A 31 -9.29 -4.14 18.33
C ILE A 31 -8.61 -5.42 17.83
N GLY A 32 -7.67 -5.28 16.90
CA GLY A 32 -6.93 -6.42 16.32
C GLY A 32 -6.93 -6.37 14.80
N LEU A 33 -6.81 -7.55 14.17
CA LEU A 33 -6.84 -7.68 12.72
C LEU A 33 -8.28 -7.81 12.24
N PHE A 34 -8.79 -6.77 11.58
CA PHE A 34 -10.13 -6.78 10.99
C PHE A 34 -10.12 -7.35 9.58
N TRP A 35 -9.17 -6.93 8.76
CA TRP A 35 -9.13 -7.33 7.36
C TRP A 35 -7.71 -7.42 6.85
N LYS A 36 -7.41 -8.45 6.07
CA LYS A 36 -6.15 -8.65 5.37
C LYS A 36 -6.41 -9.41 4.09
N ARG A 37 -5.86 -8.92 3.00
CA ARG A 37 -5.78 -9.68 1.74
C ARG A 37 -4.37 -9.59 1.17
N GLU A 38 -3.94 -10.67 0.53
CA GLU A 38 -2.60 -10.81 -0.06
C GLU A 38 -2.68 -11.25 -1.54
N ASP A 39 -3.89 -11.27 -2.10
CA ASP A 39 -4.21 -11.77 -3.44
C ASP A 39 -3.99 -10.75 -4.57
N LEU A 40 -3.82 -9.47 -4.23
CA LEU A 40 -3.53 -8.42 -5.21
C LEU A 40 -2.09 -7.91 -5.13
N PRO A 41 -1.49 -7.55 -6.27
CA PRO A 41 -0.17 -6.96 -6.30
C PRO A 41 -0.16 -5.61 -5.56
N ALA A 42 0.94 -5.36 -4.86
CA ALA A 42 1.27 -4.04 -4.35
C ALA A 42 1.60 -3.08 -5.50
N LEU A 43 1.52 -1.77 -5.24
CA LEU A 43 1.74 -0.74 -6.26
C LEU A 43 3.11 -0.86 -6.96
N ASP A 44 4.15 -1.20 -6.20
CA ASP A 44 5.50 -1.37 -6.73
C ASP A 44 5.65 -2.61 -7.63
N GLN A 45 4.81 -3.63 -7.42
CA GLN A 45 4.77 -4.84 -8.23
C GLN A 45 4.07 -4.64 -9.58
N LEU A 46 3.31 -3.54 -9.74
CA LEU A 46 2.66 -3.18 -11.00
C LEU A 46 3.60 -2.55 -12.02
N GLU A 47 4.78 -2.09 -11.59
CA GLU A 47 5.73 -1.34 -12.40
C GLU A 47 6.96 -2.20 -12.73
N PRO A 48 7.07 -2.80 -13.94
CA PRO A 48 8.19 -3.68 -14.29
C PRO A 48 9.55 -3.01 -14.10
N VAL A 49 9.61 -1.69 -14.33
CA VAL A 49 10.82 -0.89 -14.13
C VAL A 49 11.35 -0.98 -12.70
N LEU A 50 10.48 -1.15 -11.70
CA LEU A 50 10.86 -1.27 -10.28
C LEU A 50 11.36 -2.67 -9.91
N VAL A 51 11.00 -3.71 -10.68
CA VAL A 51 11.44 -5.10 -10.45
C VAL A 51 12.93 -5.24 -10.73
N GLU A 52 13.40 -4.72 -11.87
CA GLU A 52 14.80 -4.89 -12.31
C GLU A 52 15.76 -3.92 -11.61
N GLY A 53 15.32 -2.67 -11.38
CA GLY A 53 16.18 -1.59 -10.92
C GLY A 53 15.95 -1.13 -9.47
N GLY A 54 15.04 -1.77 -8.73
CA GLY A 54 14.68 -1.38 -7.37
C GLY A 54 14.13 0.06 -7.25
N ALA A 55 14.25 0.67 -6.08
CA ALA A 55 13.75 2.04 -5.87
C ALA A 55 14.45 3.06 -6.78
N ILE A 56 13.68 3.82 -7.57
CA ILE A 56 14.20 4.85 -8.51
C ILE A 56 15.11 5.86 -7.80
N ALA A 57 14.76 6.25 -6.57
CA ALA A 57 15.53 7.20 -5.77
C ALA A 57 16.96 6.73 -5.43
N ARG A 58 17.29 5.46 -5.62
CA ARG A 58 18.62 4.88 -5.35
C ARG A 58 19.43 4.62 -6.63
N ARG A 59 18.87 4.93 -7.80
CA ARG A 59 19.54 4.69 -9.09
C ARG A 59 20.51 5.83 -9.41
N PRO A 60 21.62 5.54 -10.11
CA PRO A 60 22.44 6.60 -10.66
C PRO A 60 21.62 7.47 -11.61
N LEU A 61 21.85 8.78 -11.57
CA LEU A 61 21.27 9.71 -12.54
C LEU A 61 21.85 9.38 -13.92
N GLY A 62 20.97 9.07 -14.87
CA GLY A 62 21.34 8.43 -16.13
C GLY A 62 21.37 9.32 -17.37
N ILE A 63 21.15 10.63 -17.23
CA ILE A 63 21.18 11.55 -18.37
C ILE A 63 22.53 12.24 -18.46
N ASP A 64 23.24 12.03 -19.57
CA ASP A 64 24.37 12.88 -19.92
C ASP A 64 23.90 14.26 -20.41
N GLN A 65 24.85 15.19 -20.52
CA GLN A 65 24.56 16.57 -20.87
C GLN A 65 23.95 16.69 -22.27
N GLU A 66 24.43 15.91 -23.25
CA GLU A 66 23.97 15.96 -24.63
C GLU A 66 22.51 15.51 -24.76
N THR A 67 22.16 14.43 -24.05
CA THR A 67 20.80 13.91 -23.96
C THR A 67 19.86 14.91 -23.30
N ALA A 68 20.30 15.54 -22.20
CA ALA A 68 19.52 16.56 -21.51
C ALA A 68 19.23 17.79 -22.40
N GLU A 69 20.25 18.29 -23.10
CA GLU A 69 20.10 19.44 -24.02
C GLU A 69 19.16 19.12 -25.19
N THR A 70 19.18 17.89 -25.68
CA THR A 70 18.29 17.45 -26.77
C THR A 70 16.84 17.40 -26.33
N LEU A 71 16.55 16.84 -25.15
CA LEU A 71 15.20 16.80 -24.58
C LEU A 71 14.62 18.21 -24.35
N ILE A 72 15.45 19.16 -23.88
CA ILE A 72 15.01 20.56 -23.69
C ILE A 72 14.63 21.20 -25.02
N ARG A 73 15.36 20.92 -26.10
CA ARG A 73 15.07 21.45 -27.44
C ARG A 73 13.78 20.88 -28.04
N GLU A 74 13.41 19.65 -27.71
CA GLU A 74 12.16 19.05 -28.20
C GLU A 74 10.91 19.54 -27.47
N LEU A 75 11.06 19.94 -26.19
CA LEU A 75 9.95 20.37 -25.34
C LEU A 75 9.60 21.87 -25.44
N MET A 76 10.47 22.69 -26.04
CA MET A 76 10.28 24.15 -26.24
C MET A 76 10.04 24.51 -27.70
#